data_AF-A0A2I2A9U6-F1
#
_entry.id   AF-A0A2I2A9U6-F1
#
_cell.length_a   1.000
_cell.length_b   1.000
_cell.length_c   1.000
_cell.angle_alpha   90.00
_cell.angle_beta   90.00
_cell.angle_gamma   90.00
#
_symmetry.space_group_name_H-M   'P 1'
#
loop_
_entity.id
_entity.type
_entity.pdbx_description
1 polymer ?
#
loop_
_entity_poly.entity_id
_entity_poly.type
_entity_poly.pdbx_seq_one_letter_code
_entity_poly.pdbx_strand_id
1 'polypeptide(L)'
;MAKEKIYTETALKREFGLTDKCLAYLPPADKIWYGRYKSQRYPAWSESLIQDFLAQSEVKLLLVMATKRRAKRQQAAQKAVATKTNALLAELADIKVQVERLPKKKLKRLTQASLDDWYMYREFNYHSYDEFAYHEATDWDIVNYIRHNLTNYDDELTRLASRVGRQEGFKLISRKIYAEILKVYPEYRTTIEKQLQEHLSR
;
A
#
# COMPACT_ATOMS: atom_id res chain seq x y z
N MET A 1 -42.55 12.46 -5.84
CA MET A 1 -41.97 12.84 -7.14
C MET A 1 -40.46 12.66 -7.06
N ALA A 2 -39.85 11.86 -7.94
CA ALA A 2 -38.40 11.71 -7.96
C ALA A 2 -37.76 13.06 -8.30
N LYS A 3 -36.74 13.48 -7.54
CA LYS A 3 -35.99 14.69 -7.86
C LYS A 3 -35.26 14.46 -9.18
N GLU A 4 -35.45 15.36 -10.15
CA GLU A 4 -34.69 15.39 -11.40
C GLU A 4 -33.19 15.36 -11.09
N LYS A 5 -32.45 14.44 -11.71
CA LYS A 5 -31.00 14.34 -11.51
C LYS A 5 -30.33 15.50 -12.25
N ILE A 6 -29.45 16.20 -11.54
CA ILE A 6 -28.70 17.34 -12.07
C ILE A 6 -27.21 16.99 -12.05
N TYR A 7 -26.50 17.35 -13.11
CA TYR A 7 -25.09 17.07 -13.28
C TYR A 7 -24.26 18.35 -13.20
N THR A 8 -23.15 18.32 -12.48
CA THR A 8 -22.08 19.33 -12.55
C THR A 8 -20.95 18.82 -13.44
N GLU A 9 -20.04 19.67 -13.90
CA GLU A 9 -18.90 19.22 -14.71
C GLU A 9 -18.09 18.10 -14.05
N THR A 10 -17.87 18.21 -12.74
CA THR A 10 -17.20 17.18 -11.94
C THR A 10 -17.96 15.86 -11.95
N ALA A 11 -19.30 15.92 -11.83
CA ALA A 11 -20.14 14.73 -11.92
C ALA A 11 -20.05 14.11 -13.32
N LEU A 12 -20.03 14.92 -14.38
CA LEU A 12 -19.92 14.43 -15.76
C LEU A 12 -18.57 13.75 -16.03
N LYS A 13 -17.46 14.33 -15.56
CA LYS A 13 -16.12 13.71 -15.64
C LYS A 13 -16.05 12.39 -14.89
N ARG A 14 -16.68 12.31 -13.71
CA ARG A 14 -16.67 11.13 -12.85
C ARG A 14 -17.56 10.00 -13.36
N GLU A 15 -18.79 10.32 -13.74
CA GLU A 15 -19.82 9.32 -14.07
C GLU A 15 -19.73 8.86 -15.53
N PHE A 16 -19.46 9.77 -16.47
CA PHE A 16 -19.39 9.44 -17.90
C PHE A 16 -17.96 9.40 -18.43
N GLY A 17 -16.96 9.74 -17.62
CA GLY A 17 -15.56 9.73 -18.03
C GLY A 17 -15.20 10.83 -19.04
N LEU A 18 -15.98 11.90 -19.12
CA LEU A 18 -15.75 13.01 -20.05
C LEU A 18 -14.37 13.62 -19.86
N THR A 19 -13.78 14.05 -20.97
CA THR A 19 -12.53 14.81 -21.00
C THR A 19 -12.82 16.28 -21.26
N ASP A 20 -11.86 17.17 -21.00
CA ASP A 20 -12.03 18.61 -21.30
C ASP A 20 -12.37 18.86 -22.78
N LYS A 21 -11.90 17.99 -23.69
CA LYS A 21 -12.28 18.04 -25.11
C LYS A 21 -13.75 17.72 -25.36
N CYS A 22 -14.34 16.84 -24.55
CA CYS A 22 -15.79 16.57 -24.62
C CYS A 22 -16.57 17.77 -24.06
N LEU A 23 -16.09 18.37 -22.97
CA LEU A 23 -16.74 19.51 -22.33
C LEU A 23 -16.75 20.78 -23.19
N ALA A 24 -15.85 20.89 -24.18
CA ALA A 24 -15.89 21.97 -25.17
C ALA A 24 -17.19 21.99 -26.02
N TYR A 25 -17.91 20.86 -26.08
CA TYR A 25 -19.20 20.74 -26.78
C TYR A 25 -20.39 20.86 -25.82
N LEU A 26 -20.13 21.11 -24.53
CA LEU A 26 -21.17 21.18 -23.52
C LEU A 26 -22.03 22.43 -23.77
N PRO A 27 -23.36 22.30 -23.82
CA PRO A 27 -24.24 23.45 -24.01
C PRO A 27 -24.21 24.38 -22.77
N PRO A 28 -24.71 25.62 -22.89
CA PRO A 28 -24.90 26.49 -21.73
C PRO A 28 -25.71 25.79 -20.63
N ALA A 29 -25.33 26.02 -19.38
CA ALA A 29 -26.01 25.42 -18.22
C ALA A 29 -27.46 25.93 -18.10
N ASP A 30 -28.40 25.00 -17.91
CA ASP A 30 -29.82 25.29 -17.70
C ASP A 30 -30.22 25.25 -16.21
N LYS A 31 -29.33 24.78 -15.35
CA LYS A 31 -29.53 24.69 -13.90
C LYS A 31 -28.35 25.29 -13.13
N ILE A 32 -28.58 25.52 -11.83
CA ILE A 32 -27.55 25.94 -10.89
C ILE A 32 -27.52 24.93 -9.74
N TRP A 33 -26.34 24.38 -9.46
CA TRP A 33 -26.11 23.57 -8.28
C TRP A 33 -25.56 24.43 -7.14
N TYR A 34 -26.11 24.23 -5.95
CA TYR A 34 -25.71 24.95 -4.74
C TYR A 34 -24.82 24.07 -3.87
N GLY A 35 -23.66 24.63 -3.49
CA GLY A 35 -22.73 23.98 -2.58
C GLY A 35 -23.22 23.95 -1.13
N ARG A 36 -22.30 23.63 -0.23
CA ARG A 36 -22.57 23.66 1.22
C ARG A 36 -23.01 25.05 1.70
N TYR A 37 -22.52 26.10 1.05
CA TYR A 37 -22.85 27.49 1.38
C TYR A 37 -23.70 28.12 0.27
N LYS A 38 -24.66 28.98 0.65
CA LYS A 38 -25.60 29.67 -0.27
C LYS A 38 -24.90 30.54 -1.32
N SER A 39 -23.68 30.98 -1.04
CA SER A 39 -22.81 31.73 -1.96
C SER A 39 -22.15 30.87 -3.03
N GLN A 40 -22.05 29.55 -2.82
CA GLN A 40 -21.44 28.63 -3.76
C GLN A 40 -22.45 28.19 -4.80
N ARG A 41 -22.34 28.75 -6.00
CA ARG A 41 -23.20 28.47 -7.14
C ARG A 41 -22.36 27.94 -8.28
N TYR A 42 -22.72 26.79 -8.80
CA TYR A 42 -22.00 26.14 -9.88
C TYR A 42 -22.92 25.91 -11.07
N PRO A 43 -22.45 26.12 -12.30
CA PRO A 43 -23.18 25.71 -13.50
C PRO A 43 -23.53 24.23 -13.43
N ALA A 44 -24.77 23.90 -13.78
CA ALA A 44 -25.26 22.54 -13.75
C ALA A 44 -26.25 22.28 -14.90
N TRP A 45 -26.42 21.01 -15.24
CA TRP A 45 -27.19 20.58 -16.39
C TRP A 45 -28.27 19.58 -15.97
N SER A 46 -29.47 19.73 -16.54
CA SER A 46 -30.53 18.71 -16.45
C SER A 46 -30.10 17.41 -17.11
N GLU A 47 -30.72 16.30 -16.68
CA GLU A 47 -30.45 15.00 -17.27
C GLU A 47 -30.79 14.94 -18.76
N SER A 48 -31.91 15.53 -19.18
CA SER A 48 -32.31 15.57 -20.59
C SER A 48 -31.25 16.25 -21.47
N LEU A 49 -30.78 17.43 -21.06
CA LEU A 49 -29.76 18.18 -21.79
C LEU A 49 -28.44 17.41 -21.89
N ILE A 50 -28.08 16.65 -20.86
CA ILE A 50 -26.90 15.79 -20.88
C ILE A 50 -27.09 14.58 -21.80
N GLN A 51 -28.27 13.97 -21.85
CA GLN A 51 -28.53 12.87 -22.79
C GLN A 51 -28.41 13.33 -24.24
N ASP A 52 -28.95 14.50 -24.58
CA ASP A 52 -28.83 15.09 -25.92
C ASP A 52 -27.37 15.41 -26.26
N PHE A 53 -26.63 16.00 -25.32
CA PHE A 53 -25.20 16.25 -25.45
C PHE A 53 -24.39 14.97 -25.67
N LEU A 54 -24.64 13.90 -24.89
CA LEU A 54 -23.98 12.60 -25.06
C LEU A 54 -24.41 11.90 -26.36
N ALA A 55 -25.56 12.25 -26.93
CA ALA A 55 -26.04 11.69 -28.19
C ALA A 55 -25.30 12.23 -29.42
N GLN A 56 -24.65 13.40 -29.31
CA GLN A 56 -23.89 14.03 -30.39
C GLN A 56 -22.76 13.12 -30.89
N SER A 57 -22.59 13.08 -32.22
CA SER A 57 -21.66 12.15 -32.88
C SER A 57 -20.19 12.41 -32.50
N GLU A 58 -19.84 13.69 -32.37
CA GLU A 58 -18.55 14.22 -32.00
C GLU A 58 -18.18 13.82 -30.57
N VAL A 59 -19.14 13.99 -29.64
CA VAL A 59 -18.97 13.65 -28.23
C VAL A 59 -18.80 12.15 -28.04
N LYS A 60 -19.61 11.33 -28.73
CA LYS A 60 -19.47 9.86 -28.75
C LYS A 60 -18.10 9.42 -29.24
N LEU A 61 -17.62 10.00 -30.34
CA LEU A 61 -16.32 9.67 -30.91
C LEU A 61 -15.18 10.03 -29.95
N LEU A 62 -15.23 11.22 -29.34
CA LEU A 62 -14.25 11.65 -28.35
C LEU A 62 -14.23 10.75 -27.10
N LEU A 63 -15.40 10.32 -26.63
CA LEU A 63 -15.53 9.36 -25.54
C LEU A 63 -14.86 8.02 -25.86
N VAL A 64 -15.13 7.44 -27.04
CA VAL A 64 -14.49 6.20 -27.49
C VAL A 64 -12.97 6.36 -27.61
N MET A 65 -12.49 7.49 -28.10
CA MET A 65 -11.05 7.76 -28.17
C MET A 65 -10.43 7.91 -26.76
N ALA A 66 -11.12 8.58 -25.85
CA ALA A 66 -10.67 8.80 -24.48
C ALA A 66 -10.59 7.48 -23.69
N THR A 67 -11.57 6.59 -23.84
CA THR A 67 -11.58 5.26 -23.20
C THR A 67 -10.43 4.40 -23.73
N LYS A 68 -10.22 4.35 -25.05
CA LYS A 68 -9.07 3.64 -25.67
C LYS A 68 -7.73 4.16 -25.15
N ARG A 69 -7.55 5.48 -25.08
CA ARG A 69 -6.31 6.10 -24.54
C ARG A 69 -6.11 5.78 -23.07
N ARG A 70 -7.18 5.80 -22.27
CA ARG A 70 -7.13 5.43 -20.84
C ARG A 70 -6.71 3.97 -20.67
N ALA A 71 -7.31 3.06 -21.43
CA ALA A 71 -6.94 1.64 -21.42
C ALA A 71 -5.47 1.43 -21.80
N LYS A 72 -4.99 2.08 -22.87
CA LYS A 72 -3.58 2.00 -23.27
C LYS A 72 -2.62 2.52 -22.19
N ARG A 73 -2.95 3.65 -21.55
CA ARG A 73 -2.15 4.18 -20.42
C ARG A 73 -2.15 3.25 -19.22
N GLN A 74 -3.30 2.65 -18.90
CA GLN A 74 -3.42 1.68 -17.81
C GLN A 74 -2.56 0.44 -18.08
N GLN A 75 -2.62 -0.13 -19.29
CA GLN A 75 -1.79 -1.27 -19.69
C GLN A 75 -0.30 -0.92 -19.64
N ALA A 76 0.10 0.25 -20.13
CA ALA A 76 1.48 0.70 -20.06
C ALA A 76 1.96 0.86 -18.60
N ALA A 77 1.12 1.41 -17.73
CA ALA A 77 1.43 1.55 -16.31
C ALA A 77 1.56 0.18 -15.62
N GLN A 78 0.65 -0.76 -15.88
CA GLN A 78 0.74 -2.14 -15.38
C GLN A 78 2.02 -2.83 -15.84
N LYS A 79 2.37 -2.69 -17.13
CA LYS A 79 3.62 -3.23 -17.67
C LYS A 79 4.84 -2.61 -16.98
N ALA A 80 4.85 -1.29 -16.79
CA ALA A 80 5.95 -0.60 -16.10
C ALA A 80 6.09 -1.07 -14.65
N VAL A 81 4.98 -1.29 -13.94
CA VAL A 81 4.98 -1.87 -12.58
C VAL A 81 5.57 -3.26 -12.61
N ALA A 82 5.06 -4.16 -13.46
CA ALA A 82 5.54 -5.53 -13.56
C ALA A 82 7.04 -5.60 -13.90
N THR A 83 7.51 -4.79 -14.84
CA THR A 83 8.93 -4.71 -15.19
C THR A 83 9.79 -4.28 -14.00
N LYS A 84 9.37 -3.24 -13.27
CA LYS A 84 10.11 -2.75 -12.08
C LYS A 84 10.10 -3.77 -10.94
N THR A 85 8.96 -4.42 -10.70
CA THR A 85 8.83 -5.49 -9.70
C THR A 85 9.75 -6.66 -10.04
N ASN A 86 9.75 -7.13 -11.29
CA ASN A 86 10.59 -8.24 -11.71
C ASN A 86 12.09 -7.90 -11.61
N ALA A 87 12.48 -6.67 -11.97
CA ALA A 87 13.86 -6.21 -11.81
C ALA A 87 14.28 -6.17 -10.33
N LEU A 88 13.41 -5.67 -9.45
CA LEU A 88 13.65 -5.72 -8.00
C LEU A 88 13.81 -7.16 -7.52
N LEU A 89 12.89 -8.07 -7.88
CA LEU A 89 12.96 -9.46 -7.43
C LEU A 89 14.23 -10.17 -7.91
N ALA A 90 14.69 -9.87 -9.12
CA ALA A 90 15.96 -10.40 -9.64
C ALA A 90 17.16 -9.88 -8.83
N GLU A 91 17.19 -8.59 -8.49
CA GLU A 91 18.23 -8.02 -7.62
C GLU A 91 18.23 -8.66 -6.22
N LEU A 92 17.05 -8.87 -5.64
CA LEU A 92 16.91 -9.47 -4.31
C LEU A 92 17.20 -10.98 -4.30
N ALA A 93 17.21 -11.64 -5.46
CA ALA A 93 17.44 -13.08 -5.57
C ALA A 93 18.81 -13.49 -5.03
N ASP A 94 19.82 -12.62 -5.18
CA ASP A 94 21.20 -12.89 -4.79
C ASP A 94 21.58 -12.31 -3.41
N ILE A 95 20.61 -11.79 -2.65
CA ILE A 95 20.87 -11.33 -1.29
C ILE A 95 21.43 -12.48 -0.45
N LYS A 96 22.60 -12.22 0.13
CA LYS A 96 23.24 -13.07 1.13
C LYS A 96 22.68 -12.68 2.49
N VAL A 97 21.91 -13.57 3.09
CA VAL A 97 21.52 -13.46 4.49
C VAL A 97 22.63 -14.07 5.34
N GLN A 98 23.07 -13.35 6.34
CA GLN A 98 23.98 -13.86 7.36
C GLN A 98 23.24 -13.86 8.70
N VAL A 99 23.40 -14.93 9.46
CA VAL A 99 22.82 -15.06 10.79
C VAL A 99 23.91 -15.47 11.76
N GLU A 100 24.14 -14.64 12.78
CA GLU A 100 25.10 -14.95 13.84
C GLU A 100 24.49 -15.92 14.86
N ARG A 101 25.19 -17.01 15.19
CA ARG A 101 24.81 -17.93 16.27
C ARG A 101 25.34 -17.42 17.62
N LEU A 102 24.44 -17.16 18.55
CA LEU A 102 24.77 -16.85 19.94
C LEU A 102 24.49 -18.03 20.88
N PRO A 103 25.26 -18.17 21.98
CA PRO A 103 24.91 -19.09 23.05
C PRO A 103 23.54 -18.75 23.65
N LYS A 104 22.71 -19.77 23.92
CA LYS A 104 21.32 -19.62 24.40
C LYS A 104 21.16 -18.66 25.58
N LYS A 105 22.04 -18.75 26.59
CA LYS A 105 22.02 -17.86 27.77
C LYS A 105 22.29 -16.40 27.40
N LYS A 106 23.23 -16.15 26.48
CA LYS A 106 23.53 -14.80 25.99
C LYS A 106 22.36 -14.25 25.18
N LEU A 107 21.77 -15.07 24.31
CA LEU A 107 20.62 -14.71 23.48
C LEU A 107 19.40 -14.31 24.32
N LYS A 108 18.99 -15.13 25.31
CA LYS A 108 17.85 -14.80 26.20
C LYS A 108 18.09 -13.47 26.93
N ARG A 109 19.30 -13.26 27.45
CA ARG A 109 19.67 -12.02 28.17
C ARG A 109 19.60 -10.78 27.28
N LEU A 110 20.13 -10.85 26.07
CA LEU A 110 20.11 -9.72 25.12
C LEU A 110 18.68 -9.44 24.62
N THR A 111 17.89 -10.49 24.41
CA THR A 111 16.48 -10.36 24.04
C THR A 111 15.71 -9.63 25.14
N GLN A 112 15.89 -10.01 26.41
CA GLN A 112 15.27 -9.34 27.54
C GLN A 112 15.67 -7.86 27.61
N ALA A 113 16.97 -7.55 27.52
CA ALA A 113 17.43 -6.16 27.55
C ALA A 113 16.80 -5.32 26.42
N SER A 114 16.68 -5.87 25.21
CA SER A 114 16.04 -5.19 24.09
C SER A 114 14.53 -4.98 24.29
N LEU A 115 13.84 -5.90 24.97
CA LEU A 115 12.43 -5.73 25.35
C LEU A 115 12.28 -4.62 26.38
N ASP A 116 13.14 -4.62 27.40
CA ASP A 116 13.14 -3.63 28.48
C ASP A 116 13.37 -2.21 27.90
N ASP A 117 14.35 -2.06 27.00
CA ASP A 117 14.63 -0.80 26.29
C ASP A 117 13.40 -0.33 25.47
N TRP A 118 12.72 -1.26 24.80
CA TRP A 118 11.52 -0.93 24.03
C TRP A 118 10.37 -0.48 24.93
N TYR A 119 10.18 -1.13 26.09
CA TYR A 119 9.19 -0.70 27.08
C TYR A 119 9.48 0.70 27.62
N MET A 120 10.73 0.97 28.00
CA MET A 120 11.16 2.29 28.46
C MET A 120 10.94 3.37 27.39
N TYR A 121 11.33 3.11 26.14
CA TYR A 121 11.11 4.03 25.04
C TYR A 121 9.61 4.34 24.86
N ARG A 122 8.77 3.31 24.93
CA ARG A 122 7.33 3.46 24.72
C ARG A 122 6.67 4.25 25.85
N GLU A 123 7.03 3.96 27.10
CA GLU A 123 6.56 4.69 28.29
C GLU A 123 6.88 6.18 28.16
N PHE A 124 8.13 6.51 27.80
CA PHE A 124 8.57 7.90 27.65
C PHE A 124 7.89 8.64 26.50
N ASN A 125 7.69 8.00 25.34
CA ASN A 125 7.22 8.68 24.13
C ASN A 125 5.70 8.70 23.97
N TYR A 126 4.99 7.68 24.47
CA TYR A 126 3.56 7.52 24.17
C TYR A 126 2.65 7.68 25.38
N HIS A 127 3.20 7.80 26.60
CA HIS A 127 2.44 7.90 27.85
C HIS A 127 1.33 6.82 27.96
N SER A 128 1.50 5.69 27.26
CA SER A 128 0.47 4.67 27.16
C SER A 128 0.57 3.76 28.37
N TYR A 129 -0.34 3.96 29.33
CA TYR A 129 -0.47 3.13 30.52
C TYR A 129 -1.16 1.77 30.28
N ASP A 130 -1.50 1.43 29.03
CA ASP A 130 -2.25 0.20 28.71
C ASP A 130 -1.38 -1.07 28.54
N GLU A 131 -1.73 -2.04 29.40
CA GLU A 131 -1.86 -3.50 29.27
C GLU A 131 -0.73 -4.39 28.72
N PHE A 132 0.41 -3.87 28.29
CA PHE A 132 1.59 -4.74 28.16
C PHE A 132 2.29 -4.83 29.51
N ALA A 133 1.82 -5.77 30.34
CA ALA A 133 2.56 -6.17 31.52
C ALA A 133 3.98 -6.57 31.08
N TYR A 134 4.97 -6.01 31.79
CA TYR A 134 6.35 -6.50 31.72
C TYR A 134 6.33 -8.03 31.77
N HIS A 135 7.04 -8.67 30.86
CA HIS A 135 7.10 -10.12 30.78
C HIS A 135 8.51 -10.58 30.45
N GLU A 136 8.80 -11.83 30.79
CA GLU A 136 10.03 -12.48 30.36
C GLU A 136 10.01 -12.74 28.85
N ALA A 137 11.16 -12.56 28.21
CA ALA A 137 11.36 -12.85 26.79
C ALA A 137 10.84 -14.24 26.40
N THR A 138 9.84 -14.25 25.52
CA THR A 138 9.27 -15.47 24.94
C THR A 138 10.08 -15.91 23.72
N ASP A 139 9.81 -17.11 23.22
CA ASP A 139 10.39 -17.57 21.95
C ASP A 139 10.05 -16.62 20.78
N TRP A 140 8.87 -15.97 20.83
CA TRP A 140 8.47 -14.97 19.84
C TRP A 140 9.42 -13.77 19.84
N ASP A 141 9.74 -13.26 21.03
CA ASP A 141 10.64 -12.13 21.18
C ASP A 141 12.07 -12.50 20.81
N ILE A 142 12.50 -13.73 21.13
CA ILE A 142 13.82 -14.23 20.74
C ILE A 142 13.95 -14.26 19.21
N VAL A 143 12.96 -14.79 18.49
CA VAL A 143 13.00 -14.82 17.01
C VAL A 143 12.96 -13.41 16.43
N ASN A 144 12.18 -12.50 17.02
CA ASN A 144 12.19 -11.08 16.63
C ASN A 144 13.58 -10.45 16.85
N TYR A 145 14.19 -10.70 18.00
CA TYR A 145 15.51 -10.20 18.33
C TYR A 145 16.56 -10.72 17.34
N ILE A 146 16.56 -12.02 17.04
CA ILE A 146 17.46 -12.61 16.03
C ILE A 146 17.26 -11.89 14.69
N ARG A 147 16.01 -11.76 14.22
CA ARG A 147 15.69 -11.11 12.94
C ARG A 147 16.25 -9.69 12.87
N HIS A 148 16.00 -8.86 13.87
CA HIS A 148 16.38 -7.44 13.84
C HIS A 148 17.87 -7.19 14.13
N ASN A 149 18.48 -8.00 15.01
CA ASN A 149 19.81 -7.67 15.55
C ASN A 149 20.93 -8.59 15.04
N LEU A 150 20.60 -9.81 14.63
CA LEU A 150 21.59 -10.82 14.24
C LEU A 150 21.54 -11.16 12.75
N THR A 151 20.77 -10.40 11.97
CA THR A 151 20.70 -10.50 10.52
C THR A 151 20.73 -9.12 9.88
N ASN A 152 20.92 -9.06 8.56
CA ASN A 152 20.81 -7.83 7.77
C ASN A 152 19.36 -7.44 7.43
N TYR A 153 18.35 -7.95 8.16
CA TYR A 153 16.94 -7.75 7.85
C TYR A 153 16.57 -6.27 7.70
N ASP A 154 16.93 -5.41 8.66
CA ASP A 154 16.54 -4.01 8.66
C ASP A 154 17.23 -3.21 7.54
N ASP A 155 18.45 -3.57 7.18
CA ASP A 155 19.15 -2.99 6.03
C ASP A 155 18.44 -3.34 4.71
N GLU A 156 18.08 -4.61 4.53
CA GLU A 156 17.37 -5.06 3.34
C GLU A 156 15.96 -4.47 3.27
N LEU A 157 15.27 -4.28 4.41
CA LEU A 157 13.98 -3.57 4.44
C LEU A 157 14.12 -2.09 4.07
N THR A 158 15.17 -1.43 4.53
CA THR A 158 15.45 -0.03 4.18
C THR A 158 15.67 0.11 2.68
N ARG A 159 16.35 -0.85 2.03
CA ARG A 159 16.53 -0.88 0.57
C ARG A 159 15.23 -1.03 -0.21
N LEU A 160 14.18 -1.61 0.38
CA LEU A 160 12.86 -1.71 -0.25
C LEU A 160 12.06 -0.40 -0.18
N ALA A 161 12.44 0.53 0.70
CA ALA A 161 11.69 1.76 0.91
C ALA A 161 11.50 2.51 -0.42
N SER A 162 10.25 2.93 -0.67
CA SER A 162 9.87 3.68 -1.87
C SER A 162 10.06 2.97 -3.22
N ARG A 163 10.34 1.66 -3.25
CA ARG A 163 10.46 0.88 -4.50
C ARG A 163 9.12 0.31 -4.97
N VAL A 164 8.95 0.22 -6.29
CA VAL A 164 7.84 -0.51 -6.91
C VAL A 164 8.07 -2.01 -6.75
N GLY A 165 7.05 -2.75 -6.31
CA GLY A 165 7.19 -4.18 -5.99
C GLY A 165 7.69 -4.46 -4.56
N ARG A 166 7.68 -3.46 -3.67
CA ARG A 166 8.17 -3.60 -2.29
C ARG A 166 7.47 -4.73 -1.51
N GLN A 167 6.20 -5.02 -1.80
CA GLN A 167 5.45 -6.04 -1.06
C GLN A 167 5.95 -7.44 -1.45
N GLU A 168 6.15 -7.68 -2.74
CA GLU A 168 6.74 -8.91 -3.25
C GLU A 168 8.19 -9.06 -2.78
N GLY A 169 8.96 -7.97 -2.78
CA GLY A 169 10.32 -7.93 -2.25
C GLY A 169 10.39 -8.25 -0.76
N PHE A 170 9.47 -7.70 0.04
CA PHE A 170 9.34 -7.99 1.47
C PHE A 170 9.11 -9.48 1.74
N LYS A 171 8.22 -10.10 0.95
CA LYS A 171 7.93 -11.54 1.06
C LYS A 171 9.15 -12.38 0.69
N LEU A 172 9.92 -11.99 -0.33
CA LEU A 172 11.14 -12.69 -0.72
C LEU A 172 12.23 -12.58 0.36
N ILE A 173 12.49 -11.37 0.88
CA ILE A 173 13.46 -11.15 1.96
C ILE A 173 13.05 -11.92 3.21
N SER A 174 11.78 -11.85 3.62
CA SER A 174 11.26 -12.58 4.78
C SER A 174 11.54 -14.08 4.65
N ARG A 175 11.23 -14.70 3.51
CA ARG A 175 11.51 -16.13 3.28
C ARG A 175 12.99 -16.46 3.42
N LYS A 176 13.87 -15.65 2.81
CA LYS A 176 15.33 -15.87 2.89
C LYS A 176 15.84 -15.74 4.32
N ILE A 177 15.40 -14.71 5.03
CA ILE A 177 15.80 -14.42 6.41
C ILE A 177 15.37 -15.55 7.34
N TYR A 178 14.08 -15.91 7.35
CA TYR A 178 13.59 -16.97 8.23
C TYR A 178 14.16 -18.34 7.87
N ALA A 179 14.43 -18.63 6.59
CA ALA A 179 15.11 -19.87 6.21
C ALA A 179 16.52 -19.95 6.81
N GLU A 180 17.27 -18.84 6.82
CA GLU A 180 18.61 -18.83 7.40
C GLU A 180 18.57 -18.87 8.94
N ILE A 181 17.61 -18.15 9.55
CA ILE A 181 17.38 -18.24 11.00
C ILE A 181 17.05 -19.67 11.39
N LEU A 182 16.23 -20.39 10.63
CA LEU A 182 15.87 -21.78 10.92
C LEU A 182 17.07 -22.73 10.85
N LYS A 183 17.98 -22.53 9.90
CA LYS A 183 19.22 -23.32 9.82
C LYS A 183 20.09 -23.09 11.05
N VAL A 184 20.23 -21.83 11.47
CA VAL A 184 21.10 -21.47 12.59
C VAL A 184 20.46 -21.78 13.93
N TYR A 185 19.14 -21.61 14.08
CA TYR A 185 18.37 -21.79 15.32
C TYR A 185 17.17 -22.74 15.16
N PRO A 186 17.41 -24.04 14.89
CA PRO A 186 16.34 -25.01 14.65
C PRO A 186 15.42 -25.23 15.85
N GLU A 187 15.87 -24.92 17.08
CA GLU A 187 15.07 -25.05 18.29
C GLU A 187 13.83 -24.13 18.32
N TYR A 188 13.81 -23.06 17.53
CA TYR A 188 12.67 -22.11 17.46
C TYR A 188 11.77 -22.32 16.24
N ARG A 189 11.86 -23.48 15.57
CA ARG A 189 11.14 -23.80 14.32
C ARG A 189 9.68 -23.36 14.30
N THR A 190 8.89 -23.77 15.29
CA THR A 190 7.45 -23.49 15.34
C THR A 190 7.17 -21.99 15.32
N THR A 191 7.95 -21.22 16.07
CA THR A 191 7.82 -19.77 16.17
C THR A 191 8.27 -19.08 14.88
N ILE A 192 9.38 -19.53 14.29
CA ILE A 192 9.90 -19.04 13.01
C ILE A 192 8.84 -19.23 11.91
N GLU A 193 8.27 -20.44 11.81
CA GLU A 193 7.24 -20.76 10.81
C GLU A 193 5.99 -19.89 11.01
N LYS A 194 5.54 -19.71 12.26
CA LYS A 194 4.38 -18.86 12.58
C LYS A 194 4.62 -17.39 12.22
N GLN A 195 5.77 -16.81 12.60
CA GLN A 195 6.11 -15.42 12.24
C GLN A 195 6.27 -15.23 10.73
N LEU A 196 6.85 -16.20 10.02
CA LEU A 196 6.94 -16.16 8.57
C LEU A 196 5.55 -16.12 7.93
N GLN A 197 4.62 -16.97 8.38
CA GLN A 197 3.25 -16.96 7.83
C GLN A 197 2.56 -15.62 8.06
N GLU A 198 2.72 -15.01 9.24
CA GLU A 198 2.18 -13.68 9.52
C GLU A 198 2.79 -12.60 8.61
N HIS A 199 4.08 -12.68 8.31
CA HIS A 199 4.71 -11.75 7.37
C HIS A 199 4.24 -11.97 5.92
N LEU A 200 3.97 -13.21 5.51
CA LEU A 200 3.51 -13.51 4.15
C LEU A 200 2.04 -13.13 3.92
N SER A 201 1.23 -13.04 4.98
CA SER A 201 -0.18 -12.64 4.92
C SER A 201 -0.39 -11.11 4.91
N ARG A 202 0.63 -10.33 5.24
CA ARG A 202 0.65 -8.86 5.06
C ARG A 202 0.79 -8.46 3.57
#